data_AF-A0A672UY12-F1
#
_entry.id   AF-A0A672UY12-F1
#
_cell.length_a   1.000
_cell.length_b   1.000
_cell.length_c   1.000
_cell.angle_alpha   90.00
_cell.angle_beta   90.00
_cell.angle_gamma   90.00
#
_symmetry.space_group_name_H-M   'P 1'
#
loop_
_entity.id
_entity.type
_entity.pdbx_description
1 polymer ?
#
loop_
_entity_poly.entity_id
_entity_poly.type
_entity_poly.pdbx_seq_one_letter_code
_entity_poly.pdbx_strand_id
1 'polypeptide(L)'
;MSGKSTYLKQIALCQIMAQIGSYVPAEYCSFRIAEQIFTRIGMDDDIETNASTFMKEMKERTYIIQNANDKSLVIIDELGRGTGAEEGIGICYAACEYLLNLKAFTLFATHFLELCHIDALYPNVENYHFEVQHVRSSAGNKEKVAYTYALSKGYTEEKNYGLKAAEVSSLPSSVIVDAKEITNHIANQILHRQKSTPEMMRQRAAYHLAMRLVQTARNSRLDPDSLRIYLKGLKKKYEASCPAPEQNDEQQ
;
A
#
# COMPACT_ATOMS: atom_id res chain seq x y z
N MET A 1 16.65 1.50 -5.99
CA MET A 1 15.48 2.41 -6.10
C MET A 1 14.45 1.75 -7.00
N SER A 2 13.27 1.39 -6.46
CA SER A 2 12.29 0.55 -7.17
C SER A 2 11.41 1.29 -8.19
N GLY A 3 11.53 2.62 -8.33
CA GLY A 3 10.79 3.40 -9.33
C GLY A 3 9.46 4.03 -8.84
N LYS A 4 9.05 3.83 -7.57
CA LYS A 4 7.80 4.37 -7.00
C LYS A 4 7.63 5.89 -7.23
N SER A 5 8.59 6.68 -6.77
CA SER A 5 8.52 8.15 -6.89
C SER A 5 8.51 8.62 -8.33
N THR A 6 9.28 7.97 -9.21
CA THR A 6 9.28 8.27 -10.66
C THR A 6 7.91 8.02 -11.28
N TYR A 7 7.29 6.89 -10.94
CA TYR A 7 5.95 6.55 -11.41
C TYR A 7 4.88 7.52 -10.92
N LEU A 8 4.93 7.92 -9.65
CA LEU A 8 4.03 8.93 -9.10
C LEU A 8 4.18 10.29 -9.80
N LYS A 9 5.41 10.74 -10.03
CA LYS A 9 5.69 11.97 -10.79
C LYS A 9 5.19 11.88 -12.23
N GLN A 10 5.36 10.73 -12.87
CA GLN A 10 4.86 10.50 -14.23
C GLN A 10 3.34 10.67 -14.30
N ILE A 11 2.58 10.09 -13.36
CA ILE A 11 1.12 10.26 -13.33
C ILE A 11 0.73 11.73 -13.15
N ALA A 12 1.38 12.43 -12.22
CA ALA A 12 1.12 13.86 -11.99
C ALA A 12 1.35 14.70 -13.26
N LEU A 13 2.46 14.47 -13.95
CA LEU A 13 2.79 15.19 -15.19
C LEU A 13 1.81 14.86 -16.33
N CYS A 14 1.47 13.59 -16.51
CA CYS A 14 0.49 13.17 -17.51
C CYS A 14 -0.89 13.80 -17.27
N GLN A 15 -1.33 13.90 -16.00
CA GLN A 15 -2.57 14.58 -15.64
C GLN A 15 -2.55 16.05 -16.05
N ILE A 16 -1.46 16.76 -15.76
CA ILE A 16 -1.29 18.18 -16.10
C ILE A 16 -1.29 18.37 -17.63
N MET A 17 -0.50 17.56 -18.35
CA MET A 17 -0.41 17.61 -19.81
C MET A 17 -1.78 17.41 -20.45
N ALA A 18 -2.55 16.42 -19.98
CA ALA A 18 -3.90 16.16 -20.48
C ALA A 18 -4.85 17.33 -20.25
N GLN A 19 -4.84 17.95 -19.06
CA GLN A 19 -5.73 19.08 -18.73
C GLN A 19 -5.33 20.40 -19.39
N ILE A 20 -4.07 20.55 -19.81
CA ILE A 20 -3.61 21.67 -20.67
C ILE A 20 -4.01 21.46 -22.14
N GLY A 21 -4.43 20.25 -22.52
CA GLY A 21 -4.77 19.89 -23.91
C GLY A 21 -3.57 19.46 -24.74
N SER A 22 -2.48 19.02 -24.11
CA SER A 22 -1.30 18.46 -24.77
C SER A 22 -1.41 16.95 -24.95
N TYR A 23 -0.72 16.40 -25.96
CA TYR A 23 -0.51 14.96 -26.05
C TYR A 23 0.27 14.45 -24.84
N VAL A 24 -0.11 13.29 -24.32
CA VAL A 24 0.58 12.63 -23.21
C VAL A 24 1.44 11.47 -23.71
N PRO A 25 2.55 11.14 -23.04
CA PRO A 25 3.43 10.03 -23.42
C PRO A 25 2.83 8.68 -22.99
N ALA A 26 1.78 8.24 -23.66
CA ALA A 26 1.13 6.94 -23.43
C ALA A 26 0.52 6.39 -24.73
N GLU A 27 0.46 5.07 -24.86
CA GLU A 27 -0.26 4.41 -25.97
C GLU A 27 -1.77 4.68 -25.88
N TYR A 28 -2.31 4.70 -24.66
CA TYR A 28 -3.69 5.08 -24.36
C TYR A 28 -3.76 5.70 -22.97
N CYS A 29 -4.61 6.71 -22.81
CA CYS A 29 -4.84 7.36 -21.53
C CYS A 29 -6.29 7.79 -21.37
N SER A 30 -6.81 7.68 -20.14
CA SER A 30 -8.11 8.22 -19.76
C SER A 30 -7.97 8.82 -18.37
N PHE A 31 -8.19 10.13 -18.26
CA PHE A 31 -8.03 10.89 -17.03
C PHE A 31 -9.39 11.34 -16.51
N ARG A 32 -9.54 11.39 -15.19
CA ARG A 32 -10.59 12.17 -14.55
C ARG A 32 -10.17 13.63 -14.57
N ILE A 33 -11.11 14.57 -14.73
CA ILE A 33 -10.77 15.99 -14.57
C ILE A 33 -10.51 16.24 -13.08
N ALA A 34 -9.28 16.57 -12.74
CA ALA A 34 -8.90 16.96 -11.39
C ALA A 34 -9.03 18.48 -11.25
N GLU A 35 -9.79 18.94 -10.25
CA GLU A 35 -9.84 20.37 -9.92
C GLU A 35 -8.55 20.82 -9.24
N GLN A 36 -7.95 19.93 -8.44
CA GLN A 36 -6.75 20.19 -7.67
C GLN A 36 -5.85 18.96 -7.69
N ILE A 37 -4.54 19.18 -7.80
CA ILE A 37 -3.52 18.15 -7.68
C ILE A 37 -2.71 18.44 -6.42
N PHE A 38 -2.78 17.55 -5.45
CA PHE A 38 -2.03 17.62 -4.21
C PHE A 38 -0.89 16.61 -4.26
N THR A 39 0.33 17.06 -3.98
CA THR A 39 1.50 16.18 -4.00
C THR A 39 2.34 16.33 -2.74
N ARG A 40 2.72 15.21 -2.14
CA ARG A 40 3.83 15.11 -1.19
C ARG A 40 4.81 14.09 -1.75
N ILE A 41 5.73 14.54 -2.61
CA ILE A 41 6.73 13.67 -3.27
C ILE A 41 8.13 14.21 -2.96
N GLY A 42 8.94 13.46 -2.22
CA GLY A 42 10.38 13.73 -2.04
C GLY A 42 10.78 14.36 -0.70
N MET A 43 12.06 14.22 -0.34
CA MET A 43 12.69 14.96 0.75
C MET A 43 13.56 16.04 0.13
N ASP A 44 13.09 17.28 0.16
CA ASP A 44 14.01 18.41 0.18
C ASP A 44 14.18 18.76 1.65
N ASP A 45 15.30 18.34 2.23
CA ASP A 45 15.72 18.78 3.55
C ASP A 45 15.93 20.30 3.48
N ASP A 46 14.96 21.02 4.01
CA ASP A 46 15.03 22.45 4.14
C ASP A 46 15.75 22.79 5.44
N ILE A 47 17.08 22.94 5.33
CA ILE A 47 17.99 23.31 6.43
C ILE A 47 17.67 24.71 7.00
N GLU A 48 16.89 25.53 6.31
CA GLU A 48 16.70 26.95 6.63
C GLU A 48 15.43 27.26 7.46
N THR A 49 14.64 26.24 7.84
CA THR A 49 13.44 26.47 8.67
C THR A 49 13.65 26.08 10.13
N ASN A 50 13.32 26.99 11.05
CA ASN A 50 13.38 26.82 12.50
C ASN A 50 12.32 25.82 13.06
N ALA A 51 11.94 24.82 12.26
CA ALA A 51 10.94 23.81 12.55
C ALA A 51 11.51 22.42 12.27
N SER A 52 11.17 21.44 13.11
CA SER A 52 11.50 20.04 12.84
C SER A 52 10.97 19.63 11.46
N THR A 53 11.78 18.88 10.70
CA THR A 53 11.40 18.29 9.40
C THR A 53 10.06 17.55 9.49
N PHE A 54 9.81 16.87 10.61
CA PHE A 54 8.55 16.19 10.88
C PHE A 54 7.35 17.15 10.98
N MET A 55 7.52 18.32 11.60
CA MET A 55 6.44 19.30 11.73
C MET A 55 6.10 19.94 10.38
N LYS A 56 7.12 20.20 9.54
CA LYS A 56 6.91 20.66 8.16
C LYS A 56 6.16 19.62 7.34
N GLU A 57 6.59 18.37 7.40
CA GLU A 57 5.88 17.25 6.78
C GLU A 57 4.42 17.15 7.27
N MET A 58 4.18 17.30 8.57
CA MET A 58 2.83 17.20 9.12
C MET A 58 1.94 18.34 8.61
N LYS A 59 2.45 19.57 8.55
CA LYS A 59 1.70 20.72 8.00
C LYS A 59 1.32 20.52 6.54
N GLU A 60 2.25 20.03 5.72
CA GLU A 60 1.98 19.69 4.32
C GLU A 60 0.88 18.63 4.20
N ARG A 61 0.92 17.60 5.03
CA ARG A 61 -0.10 16.55 5.07
C ARG A 61 -1.46 17.07 5.53
N THR A 62 -1.48 17.88 6.59
CA THR A 62 -2.70 18.55 7.06
C THR A 62 -3.30 19.42 5.97
N TYR A 63 -2.47 20.16 5.23
CA TYR A 63 -2.94 20.98 4.12
C TYR A 63 -3.63 20.14 3.04
N ILE A 64 -3.03 19.02 2.61
CA ILE A 64 -3.63 18.11 1.63
C ILE A 64 -4.98 17.58 2.14
N ILE A 65 -4.99 17.06 3.37
CA ILE A 65 -6.18 16.44 3.98
C ILE A 65 -7.32 17.47 4.09
N GLN A 66 -7.04 18.69 4.54
CA GLN A 66 -8.06 19.72 4.77
C GLN A 66 -8.64 20.33 3.48
N ASN A 67 -7.89 20.30 2.38
CA ASN A 67 -8.30 20.95 1.12
C ASN A 67 -8.71 19.96 0.04
N ALA A 68 -8.41 18.66 0.19
CA ALA A 68 -8.83 17.65 -0.75
C ALA A 68 -10.36 17.45 -0.75
N ASN A 69 -10.90 17.11 -1.92
CA ASN A 69 -12.29 16.77 -2.15
C ASN A 69 -12.41 15.58 -3.12
N ASP A 70 -13.63 15.24 -3.51
CA ASP A 70 -13.95 14.12 -4.42
C ASP A 70 -13.45 14.31 -5.86
N LYS A 71 -13.00 15.50 -6.22
CA LYS A 71 -12.41 15.86 -7.52
C LYS A 71 -10.90 16.14 -7.44
N SER A 72 -10.28 15.80 -6.32
CA SER A 72 -8.84 15.98 -6.12
C SER A 72 -8.06 14.74 -6.58
N LEU A 73 -6.91 14.98 -7.23
CA LEU A 73 -5.85 13.99 -7.39
C LEU A 73 -4.85 14.18 -6.26
N VAL A 74 -4.72 13.18 -5.39
CA VAL A 74 -3.80 13.21 -4.25
C VAL A 74 -2.68 12.20 -4.47
N ILE A 75 -1.43 12.65 -4.38
CA ILE A 75 -0.25 11.82 -4.58
C ILE A 75 0.67 11.96 -3.37
N ILE A 76 0.84 10.88 -2.63
CA ILE A 76 1.62 10.84 -1.40
C ILE A 76 2.73 9.80 -1.57
N ASP A 77 3.96 10.21 -1.33
CA ASP A 77 5.14 9.36 -1.26
C ASP A 77 5.67 9.39 0.18
N GLU A 78 5.60 8.26 0.85
CA GLU A 78 6.20 8.01 2.17
C GLU A 78 5.67 8.91 3.32
N LEU A 79 4.42 8.70 3.69
CA LEU A 79 3.87 9.28 4.92
C LEU A 79 4.45 8.57 6.17
N GLY A 80 4.80 9.32 7.21
CA GLY A 80 5.07 8.76 8.55
C GLY A 80 6.50 8.30 8.84
N ARG A 81 7.51 8.62 7.99
CA ARG A 81 8.92 8.24 8.25
C ARG A 81 9.58 8.94 9.44
N GLY A 82 9.13 10.14 9.81
CA GLY A 82 9.76 10.96 10.86
C GLY A 82 9.27 10.70 12.30
N THR A 83 8.50 9.64 12.54
CA THR A 83 8.01 9.26 13.89
C THR A 83 8.18 7.77 14.17
N GLY A 84 7.87 7.32 15.39
CA GLY A 84 7.88 5.90 15.76
C GLY A 84 7.03 5.07 14.79
N ALA A 85 7.52 3.89 14.40
CA ALA A 85 6.90 3.09 13.33
C ALA A 85 5.40 2.80 13.58
N GLU A 86 5.01 2.52 14.83
CA GLU A 86 3.61 2.25 15.20
C GLU A 86 2.72 3.49 15.03
N GLU A 87 3.16 4.65 15.50
CA GLU A 87 2.45 5.91 15.33
C GLU A 87 2.38 6.31 13.85
N GLY A 88 3.47 6.09 13.11
CA GLY A 88 3.56 6.35 11.69
C GLY A 88 2.51 5.56 10.92
N ILE A 89 2.40 4.24 11.17
CA ILE A 89 1.38 3.38 10.56
C ILE A 89 -0.03 3.86 10.92
N GLY A 90 -0.29 4.16 12.20
CA GLY A 90 -1.60 4.64 12.65
C GLY A 90 -2.05 5.93 11.96
N ILE A 91 -1.14 6.91 11.85
CA ILE A 91 -1.41 8.17 11.14
C ILE A 91 -1.66 7.92 9.65
N CYS A 92 -0.86 7.05 9.01
CA CYS A 92 -1.06 6.69 7.60
C CYS A 92 -2.41 6.06 7.36
N TYR A 93 -2.81 5.13 8.22
CA TYR A 93 -4.09 4.45 8.13
C TYR A 93 -5.25 5.45 8.23
N ALA A 94 -5.24 6.30 9.27
CA ALA A 94 -6.27 7.31 9.48
C ALA A 94 -6.34 8.32 8.32
N ALA A 95 -5.19 8.74 7.77
CA ALA A 95 -5.13 9.62 6.61
C ALA A 95 -5.72 8.96 5.34
N CYS A 96 -5.38 7.69 5.10
CA CYS A 96 -5.94 6.93 3.97
C CYS A 96 -7.46 6.79 4.10
N GLU A 97 -7.95 6.43 5.30
CA GLU A 97 -9.39 6.31 5.56
C GLU A 97 -10.12 7.64 5.35
N TYR A 98 -9.54 8.76 5.82
CA TYR A 98 -10.12 10.08 5.60
C TYR A 98 -10.23 10.43 4.11
N LEU A 99 -9.17 10.22 3.33
CA LEU A 99 -9.16 10.47 1.88
C LEU A 99 -10.13 9.53 1.13
N LEU A 100 -10.28 8.30 1.59
CA LEU A 100 -11.28 7.35 1.07
C LEU A 100 -12.71 7.84 1.31
N ASN A 101 -13.00 8.39 2.49
CA ASN A 101 -14.32 8.96 2.81
C ASN A 101 -14.64 10.19 1.96
N LEU A 102 -13.63 11.02 1.66
CA LEU A 102 -13.75 12.11 0.70
C LEU A 102 -13.92 11.64 -0.75
N LYS A 103 -13.62 10.36 -1.04
CA LYS A 103 -13.56 9.79 -2.40
C LYS A 103 -12.53 10.49 -3.30
N ALA A 104 -11.49 11.09 -2.69
CA ALA A 104 -10.39 11.70 -3.43
C ALA A 104 -9.61 10.63 -4.20
N PHE A 105 -9.23 10.90 -5.44
CA PHE A 105 -8.45 9.95 -6.23
C PHE A 105 -7.00 9.96 -5.74
N THR A 106 -6.62 8.92 -4.99
CA THR A 106 -5.39 8.92 -4.20
C THR A 106 -4.41 7.85 -4.66
N LEU A 107 -3.16 8.25 -4.85
CA LEU A 107 -2.00 7.37 -5.05
C LEU A 107 -1.10 7.50 -3.82
N PHE A 108 -0.83 6.38 -3.16
CA PHE A 108 -0.07 6.37 -1.90
C PHE A 108 1.06 5.35 -1.99
N ALA A 109 2.30 5.83 -2.04
CA ALA A 109 3.49 4.99 -1.94
C ALA A 109 3.94 4.89 -0.47
N THR A 110 4.14 3.66 0.00
CA THR A 110 4.50 3.39 1.39
C THR A 110 5.58 2.32 1.49
N HIS A 111 6.27 2.30 2.63
CA HIS A 111 7.14 1.21 3.06
C HIS A 111 6.50 0.33 4.15
N PHE A 112 5.34 0.74 4.66
CA PHE A 112 4.58 -0.04 5.66
C PHE A 112 3.77 -1.12 4.96
N LEU A 113 4.22 -2.37 5.07
CA LEU A 113 3.50 -3.52 4.52
C LEU A 113 2.18 -3.76 5.25
N GLU A 114 2.11 -3.38 6.52
CA GLU A 114 0.93 -3.44 7.36
C GLU A 114 -0.21 -2.58 6.79
N LEU A 115 0.12 -1.43 6.19
CA LEU A 115 -0.86 -0.55 5.55
C LEU A 115 -1.52 -1.20 4.33
N CYS A 116 -0.83 -2.12 3.64
CA CYS A 116 -1.40 -2.83 2.49
C CYS A 116 -2.65 -3.64 2.88
N HIS A 117 -2.82 -4.03 4.14
CA HIS A 117 -4.00 -4.77 4.59
C HIS A 117 -5.30 -3.96 4.60
N ILE A 118 -5.23 -2.65 4.38
CA ILE A 118 -6.39 -1.75 4.24
C ILE A 118 -7.27 -2.16 3.04
N ASP A 119 -6.74 -2.83 2.02
CA ASP A 119 -7.49 -3.31 0.85
C ASP A 119 -8.62 -4.29 1.18
N ALA A 120 -8.43 -5.07 2.25
CA ALA A 120 -9.44 -5.98 2.73
C ALA A 120 -10.57 -5.27 3.48
N LEU A 121 -10.29 -4.07 3.99
CA LEU A 121 -11.26 -3.22 4.66
C LEU A 121 -11.90 -2.22 3.71
N TYR A 122 -11.29 -1.86 2.57
CA TYR A 122 -11.88 -0.95 1.59
C TYR A 122 -11.57 -1.45 0.17
N PRO A 123 -12.54 -1.98 -0.59
CA PRO A 123 -12.26 -2.56 -1.91
C PRO A 123 -12.16 -1.54 -3.05
N ASN A 124 -12.32 -0.26 -2.72
CA ASN A 124 -11.90 0.85 -3.56
C ASN A 124 -10.41 1.16 -3.39
N VAL A 125 -9.70 0.44 -2.52
CA VAL A 125 -8.24 0.41 -2.45
C VAL A 125 -7.73 -0.78 -3.25
N GLU A 126 -6.69 -0.52 -4.04
CA GLU A 126 -5.95 -1.56 -4.75
C GLU A 126 -4.46 -1.44 -4.43
N ASN A 127 -3.85 -2.57 -4.10
CA ASN A 127 -2.40 -2.64 -3.88
C ASN A 127 -1.66 -2.92 -5.18
N TYR A 128 -0.54 -2.23 -5.36
CA TYR A 128 0.41 -2.45 -6.44
C TYR A 128 1.83 -2.38 -5.89
N HIS A 129 2.74 -3.13 -6.50
CA HIS A 129 4.16 -3.10 -6.18
C HIS A 129 5.01 -3.19 -7.45
N PHE A 130 6.26 -2.75 -7.35
CA PHE A 130 7.23 -2.94 -8.43
C PHE A 130 7.90 -4.29 -8.30
N GLU A 131 7.91 -5.05 -9.38
CA GLU A 131 8.52 -6.37 -9.44
C GLU A 131 10.04 -6.31 -9.27
N VAL A 132 10.54 -7.34 -8.60
CA VAL A 132 11.96 -7.53 -8.32
C VAL A 132 12.33 -8.95 -8.70
N GLN A 133 13.38 -9.11 -9.51
CA GLN A 133 13.90 -10.41 -9.91
C GLN A 133 15.25 -10.68 -9.25
N HIS A 134 15.45 -11.90 -8.75
CA HIS A 134 16.73 -12.34 -8.19
C HIS A 134 17.51 -13.10 -9.26
N VAL A 135 18.61 -12.52 -9.71
CA VAL A 135 19.51 -13.12 -10.70
C VAL A 135 20.70 -13.74 -9.97
N ARG A 136 20.89 -15.06 -10.11
CA ARG A 136 22.08 -15.75 -9.60
C ARG A 136 23.22 -15.61 -10.59
N SER A 137 24.35 -15.04 -10.15
CA SER A 137 25.55 -14.97 -10.98
C SER A 137 26.27 -16.33 -10.99
N SER A 138 26.61 -16.85 -12.17
CA SER A 138 27.31 -18.13 -12.33
C SER A 138 28.77 -18.11 -11.82
N ALA A 139 29.31 -16.93 -11.48
CA ALA A 139 30.69 -16.74 -11.04
C ALA A 139 30.88 -16.56 -9.51
N GLY A 140 29.84 -16.81 -8.72
CA GLY A 140 29.91 -16.80 -7.26
C GLY A 140 28.52 -16.83 -6.66
N ASN A 141 28.35 -17.44 -5.49
CA ASN A 141 27.10 -17.58 -4.71
C ASN A 141 26.47 -16.23 -4.25
N LYS A 142 26.49 -15.19 -5.08
CA LYS A 142 25.90 -13.88 -4.81
C LYS A 142 24.64 -13.73 -5.63
N GLU A 143 23.52 -13.64 -4.94
CA GLU A 143 22.21 -13.28 -5.48
C GLU A 143 22.20 -11.77 -5.77
N LYS A 144 21.99 -11.38 -7.03
CA LYS A 144 21.85 -9.98 -7.42
C LYS A 144 20.38 -9.65 -7.61
N VAL A 145 19.97 -8.54 -7.00
CA VAL A 145 18.62 -8.00 -7.16
C VAL A 145 18.55 -7.15 -8.42
N ALA A 146 17.70 -7.53 -9.38
CA ALA A 146 17.40 -6.78 -10.59
C ALA A 146 15.99 -6.17 -10.49
N TYR A 147 15.89 -4.86 -10.69
CA TYR A 147 14.61 -4.15 -10.73
C TYR A 147 14.05 -4.18 -12.15
N THR A 148 12.85 -4.73 -12.34
CA THR A 148 12.21 -4.80 -13.67
C THR A 148 11.50 -3.51 -14.04
N TYR A 149 11.20 -2.66 -13.05
CA TYR A 149 10.35 -1.48 -13.16
C TYR A 149 8.92 -1.78 -13.65
N ALA A 150 8.51 -3.05 -13.65
CA ALA A 150 7.16 -3.46 -13.94
C ALA A 150 6.28 -3.32 -12.70
N LEU A 151 5.11 -2.68 -12.85
CA LEU A 151 4.13 -2.55 -11.79
C LEU A 151 3.16 -3.74 -11.84
N SER A 152 3.04 -4.47 -10.74
CA SER A 152 2.19 -5.66 -10.63
C SER A 152 1.22 -5.54 -9.47
N LYS A 153 0.04 -6.17 -9.63
CA LYS A 153 -1.05 -6.10 -8.64
C LYS A 153 -0.70 -6.93 -7.40
N GLY A 154 -1.09 -6.43 -6.23
CA GLY A 154 -0.79 -7.02 -4.93
C GLY A 154 0.31 -6.25 -4.20
N TYR A 155 0.71 -6.77 -3.04
CA TYR A 155 1.85 -6.27 -2.27
C TYR A 155 3.05 -7.19 -2.45
N THR A 156 4.26 -6.67 -2.19
CA THR A 156 5.47 -7.48 -2.31
C THR A 156 5.57 -8.50 -1.17
N GLU A 157 5.96 -9.74 -1.49
CA GLU A 157 6.31 -10.76 -0.49
C GLU A 157 7.74 -10.60 0.05
N GLU A 158 8.52 -9.69 -0.56
CA GLU A 158 9.90 -9.40 -0.19
C GLU A 158 9.99 -8.74 1.18
N LYS A 159 10.10 -9.58 2.22
CA LYS A 159 10.49 -9.15 3.56
C LYS A 159 11.97 -8.80 3.59
N ASN A 160 12.33 -7.85 4.46
CA ASN A 160 13.72 -7.49 4.73
C ASN A 160 14.49 -6.90 3.53
N TYR A 161 13.80 -6.13 2.68
CA TYR A 161 14.43 -5.39 1.57
C TYR A 161 15.68 -4.61 2.01
N GLY A 162 15.65 -3.97 3.18
CA GLY A 162 16.80 -3.23 3.71
C GLY A 162 18.04 -4.10 3.93
N LEU A 163 17.87 -5.30 4.48
CA LEU A 163 18.98 -6.25 4.70
C LEU A 163 19.51 -6.81 3.38
N LYS A 164 18.61 -7.12 2.43
CA LYS A 164 19.01 -7.57 1.08
C LYS A 164 19.75 -6.46 0.31
N ALA A 165 19.34 -5.20 0.47
CA ALA A 165 20.06 -4.07 -0.10
C ALA A 165 21.45 -3.89 0.54
N ALA A 166 21.56 -4.13 1.85
CA ALA A 166 22.84 -4.11 2.57
C ALA A 166 23.80 -5.22 2.09
N GLU A 167 23.31 -6.40 1.71
CA GLU A 167 24.11 -7.50 1.13
C GLU A 167 24.73 -7.17 -0.22
N VAL A 168 24.05 -6.36 -1.01
CA VAL A 168 24.55 -5.89 -2.31
C VAL A 168 25.51 -4.70 -2.12
N SER A 169 25.51 -4.07 -0.94
CA SER A 169 26.41 -2.98 -0.58
C SER A 169 27.78 -3.48 -0.09
N SER A 170 28.70 -2.54 0.15
CA SER A 170 30.07 -2.82 0.63
C SER A 170 30.15 -3.20 2.13
N LEU A 171 29.03 -3.50 2.78
CA LEU A 171 29.00 -3.82 4.21
C LEU A 171 29.68 -5.17 4.50
N PRO A 172 30.44 -5.29 5.61
CA PRO A 172 31.04 -6.56 6.01
C PRO A 172 29.98 -7.64 6.24
N SER A 173 30.27 -8.88 5.81
CA SER A 173 29.35 -10.00 5.94
C SER A 173 28.99 -10.33 7.39
N SER A 174 29.90 -10.10 8.35
CA SER A 174 29.64 -10.27 9.78
C SER A 174 28.49 -9.37 10.26
N VAL A 175 28.50 -8.10 9.87
CA VAL A 175 27.46 -7.12 10.23
C VAL A 175 26.10 -7.52 9.67
N ILE A 176 26.06 -8.04 8.44
CA ILE A 176 24.82 -8.49 7.81
C ILE A 176 24.24 -9.70 8.54
N VAL A 177 25.09 -10.65 8.95
CA VAL A 177 24.67 -11.84 9.71
C VAL A 177 24.07 -11.42 11.04
N ASP A 178 24.78 -10.56 11.79
CA ASP A 178 24.31 -10.07 13.09
C ASP A 178 22.97 -9.31 12.95
N ALA A 179 22.86 -8.46 11.92
CA ALA A 179 21.63 -7.70 11.65
C ALA A 179 20.44 -8.62 11.32
N LYS A 180 20.66 -9.73 10.60
CA LYS A 180 19.63 -10.75 10.34
C LYS A 180 19.19 -11.45 11.61
N GLU A 181 20.12 -11.82 12.48
CA GLU A 181 19.78 -12.47 13.76
C GLU A 181 18.94 -11.56 14.66
N ILE A 182 19.35 -10.30 14.82
CA ILE A 182 18.62 -9.30 15.61
C ILE A 182 17.22 -9.07 15.04
N THR A 183 17.10 -8.91 13.71
CA THR A 183 15.80 -8.70 13.05
C THR A 183 14.84 -9.87 13.28
N ASN A 184 15.34 -11.11 13.19
CA ASN A 184 14.53 -12.30 13.46
C ASN A 184 14.10 -12.37 14.93
N HIS A 185 14.97 -12.00 15.87
CA HIS A 185 14.63 -11.98 17.29
C HIS A 185 13.52 -10.97 17.59
N ILE A 186 13.62 -9.76 17.05
CA ILE A 186 12.60 -8.72 17.19
C ILE A 186 11.26 -9.16 16.57
N ALA A 187 11.28 -9.73 15.36
CA ALA A 187 10.08 -10.21 14.69
C ALA A 187 9.34 -11.29 15.51
N ASN A 188 10.08 -12.23 16.10
CA ASN A 188 9.51 -13.29 16.94
C ASN A 188 8.84 -12.73 18.22
N GLN A 189 9.44 -11.72 18.83
CA GLN A 189 8.84 -11.06 20.01
C GLN A 189 7.54 -10.31 19.66
N ILE A 190 7.49 -9.67 18.49
CA ILE A 190 6.28 -8.97 18.01
C ILE A 190 5.16 -9.95 17.65
N LEU A 191 5.49 -11.04 16.96
CA LEU A 191 4.53 -12.11 16.60
C LEU A 191 3.85 -12.74 17.82
N HIS A 192 4.58 -12.90 18.93
CA HIS A 192 3.98 -13.40 20.17
C HIS A 192 2.97 -12.45 20.82
N ARG A 193 3.04 -11.15 20.53
CA ARG A 193 2.07 -10.15 21.02
C ARG A 193 0.84 -9.99 20.11
N GLN A 194 0.95 -10.28 18.82
CA GLN A 194 -0.12 -10.11 17.83
C GLN A 194 -0.87 -11.41 17.48
N LYS A 195 -1.39 -12.13 18.48
CA LYS A 195 -2.41 -13.14 18.18
C LYS A 195 -3.70 -12.42 17.77
N SER A 196 -3.95 -12.37 16.46
CA SER A 196 -5.21 -11.87 15.89
C SER A 196 -6.39 -12.68 16.43
N THR A 197 -7.34 -12.01 17.06
CA THR A 197 -8.55 -12.66 17.58
C THR A 197 -9.40 -13.19 16.41
N PRO A 198 -10.06 -14.35 16.57
CA PRO A 198 -10.97 -14.91 15.56
C PRO A 198 -12.06 -13.92 15.11
N GLU A 199 -12.42 -13.01 16.01
CA GLU A 199 -13.42 -11.96 15.81
C GLU A 199 -12.99 -10.92 14.75
N MET A 200 -11.73 -10.46 14.78
CA MET A 200 -11.20 -9.53 13.78
C MET A 200 -11.13 -10.17 12.39
N MET A 201 -10.80 -11.46 12.29
CA MET A 201 -10.80 -12.18 11.01
C MET A 201 -12.21 -12.29 10.41
N ARG A 202 -13.21 -12.57 11.26
CA ARG A 202 -14.61 -12.65 10.84
C ARG A 202 -15.17 -11.30 10.39
N GLN A 203 -14.83 -10.22 11.09
CA GLN A 203 -15.26 -8.87 10.74
C GLN A 203 -14.66 -8.41 9.40
N ARG A 204 -13.37 -8.72 9.16
CA ARG A 204 -12.68 -8.47 7.89
C ARG A 204 -13.31 -9.22 6.72
N ALA A 205 -13.63 -10.51 6.90
CA ALA A 205 -14.30 -11.31 5.88
C ALA A 205 -15.69 -10.74 5.53
N ALA A 206 -16.45 -10.32 6.53
CA ALA A 206 -17.82 -9.81 6.35
C ALA A 206 -17.81 -8.49 5.58
N TYR A 207 -16.88 -7.60 5.90
CA TYR A 207 -16.73 -6.32 5.23
C TYR A 207 -16.33 -6.50 3.76
N HIS A 208 -15.37 -7.38 3.48
CA HIS A 208 -14.94 -7.69 2.12
C HIS A 208 -16.09 -8.25 1.25
N LEU A 209 -16.95 -9.12 1.81
CA LEU A 209 -18.14 -9.61 1.12
C LEU A 209 -19.13 -8.47 0.83
N ALA A 210 -19.48 -7.69 1.86
CA ALA A 210 -20.48 -6.62 1.74
C ALA A 210 -20.13 -5.62 0.65
N MET A 211 -18.87 -5.18 0.60
CA MET A 211 -18.47 -4.19 -0.37
C MET A 211 -18.35 -4.75 -1.81
N ARG A 212 -17.94 -6.01 -1.98
CA ARG A 212 -17.98 -6.68 -3.30
C ARG A 212 -19.42 -6.78 -3.83
N LEU A 213 -20.38 -7.07 -2.96
CA LEU A 213 -21.80 -7.07 -3.31
C LEU A 213 -22.27 -5.67 -3.74
N VAL A 214 -21.89 -4.62 -3.00
CA VAL A 214 -22.25 -3.23 -3.34
C VAL A 214 -21.65 -2.80 -4.69
N GLN A 215 -20.38 -3.13 -4.96
CA GLN A 215 -19.75 -2.84 -6.26
C GLN A 215 -20.47 -3.56 -7.41
N THR A 216 -20.83 -4.82 -7.20
CA THR A 216 -21.55 -5.63 -8.19
C THR A 216 -22.94 -5.04 -8.45
N ALA A 217 -23.66 -4.65 -7.39
CA ALA A 217 -24.98 -4.03 -7.53
C ALA A 217 -24.95 -2.70 -8.27
N ARG A 218 -23.90 -1.89 -8.08
CA ARG A 218 -23.79 -0.56 -8.70
C ARG A 218 -23.29 -0.58 -10.15
N ASN A 219 -22.39 -1.50 -10.47
CA ASN A 219 -21.59 -1.40 -11.70
C ASN A 219 -21.65 -2.65 -12.60
N SER A 220 -22.35 -3.72 -12.21
CA SER A 220 -22.38 -4.95 -13.00
C SER A 220 -23.18 -4.76 -14.29
N ARG A 221 -22.53 -5.06 -15.42
CA ARG A 221 -23.16 -5.27 -16.73
C ARG A 221 -23.28 -6.76 -17.08
N LEU A 222 -23.08 -7.65 -16.11
CA LEU A 222 -23.16 -9.09 -16.30
C LEU A 222 -24.60 -9.51 -16.58
N ASP A 223 -24.76 -10.51 -17.44
CA ASP A 223 -26.03 -11.20 -17.61
C ASP A 223 -26.43 -11.95 -16.31
N PRO A 224 -27.73 -12.28 -16.14
CA PRO A 224 -28.23 -12.90 -14.92
C PRO A 224 -27.53 -14.20 -14.52
N ASP A 225 -27.08 -15.01 -15.49
CA ASP A 225 -26.45 -16.30 -15.23
C ASP A 225 -24.99 -16.12 -14.78
N SER A 226 -24.25 -15.26 -15.47
CA SER A 226 -22.87 -14.88 -15.07
C SER A 226 -22.84 -14.22 -13.68
N LEU A 227 -23.81 -13.35 -13.39
CA LEU A 227 -23.94 -12.71 -12.08
C LEU A 227 -24.18 -13.75 -10.98
N ARG A 228 -25.04 -14.75 -11.24
CA ARG A 228 -25.32 -15.83 -10.29
C ARG A 228 -24.08 -16.66 -9.98
N ILE A 229 -23.26 -16.97 -10.99
CA ILE A 229 -21.99 -17.70 -10.82
C ILE A 229 -21.01 -16.87 -9.99
N TYR A 230 -20.86 -15.58 -10.30
CA TYR A 230 -19.98 -14.67 -9.58
C TYR A 230 -20.36 -14.53 -8.10
N LEU A 231 -21.65 -14.35 -7.79
CA LEU A 231 -22.16 -14.27 -6.42
C LEU A 231 -21.94 -15.57 -5.64
N LYS A 232 -22.08 -16.74 -6.27
CA LYS A 232 -21.72 -18.03 -5.65
C LYS A 232 -20.22 -18.12 -5.35
N GLY A 233 -19.37 -17.61 -6.24
CA GLY A 233 -17.92 -17.53 -6.02
C GLY A 233 -17.55 -16.63 -4.83
N LEU A 234 -18.23 -15.48 -4.70
CA LEU A 234 -18.07 -14.57 -3.56
C LEU A 234 -18.45 -15.23 -2.23
N LYS A 235 -19.59 -15.94 -2.20
CA LYS A 235 -20.02 -16.69 -1.02
C LYS A 235 -18.97 -17.72 -0.58
N LYS A 236 -18.45 -18.52 -1.53
CA LYS A 236 -17.43 -19.53 -1.23
C LYS A 236 -16.13 -18.91 -0.69
N LYS A 237 -15.72 -17.74 -1.21
CA LYS A 237 -14.55 -17.00 -0.70
C LYS A 237 -14.77 -16.48 0.71
N TYR A 238 -15.97 -15.99 1.02
CA TYR A 238 -16.33 -15.54 2.37
C TYR A 238 -16.26 -16.69 3.37
N GLU A 239 -16.88 -17.83 3.04
CA GLU A 239 -16.88 -19.03 3.89
C GLU A 239 -15.47 -19.56 4.14
N ALA A 240 -14.58 -19.50 3.14
CA ALA A 240 -13.18 -19.90 3.30
C ALA A 240 -12.34 -18.92 4.15
N SER A 241 -12.80 -17.67 4.31
CA SER A 241 -12.08 -16.61 5.03
C SER A 241 -12.56 -16.43 6.48
N CYS A 242 -13.69 -17.04 6.85
CA CYS A 242 -14.17 -17.05 8.23
C CYS A 242 -13.60 -18.26 8.98
N PRO A 243 -13.04 -18.07 10.19
CA PRO A 243 -12.75 -19.19 11.07
C PRO A 243 -14.07 -19.91 11.40
N ALA A 244 -14.05 -21.24 11.45
CA ALA A 244 -15.20 -22.04 11.89
C ALA A 244 -15.63 -21.57 13.28
N PRO A 245 -16.93 -21.50 13.58
CA PRO A 245 -17.37 -21.21 14.94
C PRO A 245 -16.73 -22.27 15.85
N GLU A 246 -15.99 -21.82 16.86
CA GLU A 246 -15.63 -22.66 17.99
C GLU A 246 -16.95 -23.25 18.50
N GLN A 247 -17.07 -24.57 18.39
CA GLN A 247 -18.11 -25.28 19.12
C GLN A 247 -17.80 -24.98 20.58
N ASN A 248 -18.63 -24.13 21.21
CA ASN A 248 -18.68 -24.06 22.65
C ASN A 248 -18.92 -25.50 23.11
N ASP A 249 -17.90 -26.12 23.68
CA ASP A 249 -18.04 -27.29 24.53
C ASP A 249 -18.86 -26.85 25.75
N GLU A 250 -20.18 -26.79 25.58
CA GLU A 250 -21.12 -27.00 26.66
C GLU A 250 -21.08 -28.47 27.04
N GLN A 251 -20.02 -28.91 27.72
CA GLN A 251 -20.06 -30.12 28.55
C GLN A 251 -19.27 -29.90 29.85
N GLN A 252 -20.07 -29.72 30.91
CA GLN A 252 -19.83 -29.89 32.36
C GLN A 252 -19.27 -28.72 33.16
#